data_AF-A0A1L9AXK4-F1
#
_entry.id   AF-A0A1L9AXK4-F1
#
_cell.length_a   1.000
_cell.length_b   1.000
_cell.length_c   1.000
_cell.angle_alpha   90.00
_cell.angle_beta   90.00
_cell.angle_gamma   90.00
#
_symmetry.space_group_name_H-M   'P 1'
#
loop_
_entity.id
_entity.type
_entity.pdbx_description
1 polymer ?
#
loop_
_entity_poly.entity_id
_entity_poly.type
_entity_poly.pdbx_seq_one_letter_code
_entity_poly.pdbx_strand_id
1 'polypeptide(L)' 'MRGLSTATALLREIRQRIRDGSHRLGDALDRAGTLQKKGDLDGAQQAMRDLLAVEVVPQYRQMAEENLAGLDRPPLAS' A
#
# COMPACT_ATOMS: atom_id res chain seq x y z
N MET A 1 18.63 5.67 -32.90
CA MET A 1 17.44 4.89 -32.47
C MET A 1 17.54 4.23 -31.09
N ARG A 2 18.73 3.85 -30.58
CA ARG A 2 18.89 3.19 -29.25
C ARG A 2 18.39 4.01 -28.03
N GLY A 3 18.42 5.33 -28.07
CA GLY A 3 17.98 6.18 -26.95
C GLY A 3 16.46 6.19 -26.73
N LEU A 4 15.67 6.16 -27.81
CA LEU A 4 14.21 6.19 -27.74
C LEU A 4 13.64 4.87 -27.19
N SER A 5 14.21 3.73 -27.62
CA SER A 5 13.82 2.41 -27.10
C SER A 5 14.07 2.28 -25.59
N THR A 6 15.20 2.82 -25.10
CA THR A 6 15.52 2.80 -23.66
C THR A 6 14.59 3.72 -22.87
N ALA A 7 14.32 4.93 -23.36
CA ALA A 7 13.37 5.85 -22.71
C ALA A 7 11.96 5.26 -22.63
N THR A 8 11.47 4.64 -23.70
CA THR A 8 10.16 3.96 -23.69
C THR A 8 10.13 2.77 -22.74
N ALA A 9 11.21 1.99 -22.64
CA ALA A 9 11.30 0.89 -21.69
C ALA A 9 11.23 1.38 -20.23
N LEU A 10 11.95 2.45 -19.91
CA LEU A 10 11.91 3.07 -18.58
C LEU A 10 10.51 3.60 -18.23
N LEU A 11 9.83 4.28 -19.15
CA LEU A 11 8.46 4.76 -18.93
C LEU A 11 7.48 3.61 -18.70
N ARG A 12 7.65 2.48 -19.41
CA ARG A 12 6.82 1.28 -19.19
C ARG A 12 7.05 0.71 -17.81
N GLU A 13 8.31 0.59 -17.39
CA GLU A 13 8.69 0.09 -16.07
C GLU A 13 8.14 0.96 -14.94
N ILE A 14 8.29 2.29 -15.05
CA ILE A 14 7.73 3.25 -14.08
C ILE A 14 6.21 3.08 -14.01
N ARG A 15 5.54 3.01 -15.16
CA ARG A 15 4.08 2.83 -15.22
C ARG A 15 3.64 1.48 -14.63
N GLN A 16 4.42 0.42 -14.80
CA GLN A 16 4.14 -0.88 -14.15
C GLN A 16 4.24 -0.75 -12.63
N ARG A 17 5.34 -0.21 -12.10
CA ARG A 17 5.53 -0.05 -10.66
C ARG A 17 4.44 0.78 -9.99
N ILE A 18 4.03 1.88 -10.65
CA ILE A 18 2.93 2.72 -10.18
C ILE A 18 1.62 1.91 -10.12
N ARG A 19 1.28 1.20 -11.19
CA ARG A 19 0.06 0.37 -11.22
C ARG A 19 0.10 -0.72 -10.16
N ASP A 20 1.18 -1.48 -10.10
CA ASP A 20 1.25 -2.65 -9.23
C ASP A 20 1.21 -2.20 -7.76
N GLY A 21 1.93 -1.13 -7.42
CA GLY A 21 1.92 -0.57 -6.08
C GLY A 21 0.58 0.05 -5.70
N SER A 22 -0.10 0.76 -6.63
CA SER A 22 -1.43 1.30 -6.35
C SER A 22 -2.48 0.21 -6.12
N HIS A 23 -2.42 -0.90 -6.88
CA HIS A 23 -3.33 -2.02 -6.68
C HIS A 23 -3.06 -2.71 -5.34
N ARG A 24 -1.80 -3.03 -5.03
CA ARG A 24 -1.45 -3.62 -3.73
C ARG A 24 -1.89 -2.76 -2.55
N LEU A 25 -1.69 -1.44 -2.64
CA LEU A 25 -2.15 -0.51 -1.60
C LEU A 25 -3.68 -0.51 -1.46
N GLY A 26 -4.41 -0.40 -2.57
CA GLY A 26 -5.88 -0.42 -2.58
C GLY A 26 -6.44 -1.70 -1.96
N ASP A 27 -5.96 -2.86 -2.40
CA ASP A 27 -6.40 -4.16 -1.90
C ASP A 27 -6.16 -4.31 -0.39
N ALA A 28 -5.00 -3.86 0.09
CA ALA A 28 -4.66 -3.92 1.51
C ALA A 28 -5.55 -2.98 2.34
N LEU A 29 -5.81 -1.76 1.86
CA LEU A 29 -6.69 -0.80 2.55
C LEU A 29 -8.13 -1.29 2.63
N ASP A 30 -8.66 -1.86 1.54
CA ASP A 30 -10.00 -2.45 1.50
C ASP A 30 -10.13 -3.63 2.47
N ARG A 31 -9.09 -4.48 2.52
CA ARG A 31 -9.01 -5.59 3.48
C ARG A 31 -8.96 -5.09 4.92
N ALA A 32 -8.08 -4.13 5.23
CA ALA A 32 -7.96 -3.57 6.57
C ALA A 32 -9.27 -2.91 7.02
N GLY A 33 -9.90 -2.11 6.16
CA GLY A 33 -11.19 -1.49 6.45
C GLY A 33 -12.31 -2.51 6.67
N THR A 34 -12.31 -3.62 5.92
CA THR A 34 -13.27 -4.72 6.13
C THR A 34 -13.07 -5.42 7.47
N LEU A 35 -11.82 -5.66 7.87
CA LEU A 35 -11.48 -6.30 9.14
C LEU A 35 -11.80 -5.39 10.33
N GLN A 36 -11.46 -4.10 10.23
CA GLN A 36 -11.80 -3.10 11.23
C GLN A 36 -13.32 -3.02 11.45
N LYS A 37 -14.14 -3.02 10.40
CA LYS A 37 -15.61 -3.02 10.50
C LYS A 37 -16.16 -4.28 11.20
N LYS A 38 -15.41 -5.38 11.18
CA LYS A 38 -15.75 -6.62 11.89
C LYS A 38 -15.20 -6.67 13.32
N GLY A 39 -14.48 -5.64 13.75
CA GLY A 39 -13.79 -5.59 15.05
C GLY A 39 -12.46 -6.34 15.07
N ASP A 40 -11.99 -6.87 13.95
CA ASP A 40 -10.71 -7.56 13.83
C ASP A 40 -9.58 -6.55 13.56
N LEU A 41 -9.15 -5.86 14.63
CA LEU A 41 -8.10 -4.85 14.54
C LEU A 41 -6.72 -5.48 14.28
N ASP A 42 -6.42 -6.63 14.87
CA ASP A 42 -5.16 -7.34 14.64
C ASP A 42 -5.03 -7.76 13.18
N GLY A 43 -6.11 -8.30 12.59
CA GLY A 43 -6.16 -8.62 11.17
C GLY A 43 -6.03 -7.38 10.28
N ALA A 44 -6.62 -6.25 10.67
CA ALA A 44 -6.49 -5.00 9.93
C ALA A 44 -5.03 -4.50 9.91
N GLN A 45 -4.36 -4.53 11.06
CA GLN A 45 -2.94 -4.19 11.17
C GLN A 45 -2.07 -5.15 10.36
N GLN A 46 -2.37 -6.45 10.41
CA GLN A 46 -1.61 -7.46 9.68
C GLN A 46 -1.69 -7.23 8.16
N ALA A 47 -2.84 -6.82 7.63
CA ALA A 47 -2.97 -6.48 6.21
C ALA A 47 -2.01 -5.36 5.77
N MET A 48 -1.79 -4.35 6.62
CA MET A 48 -0.80 -3.29 6.35
C MET A 48 0.64 -3.80 6.48
N ARG A 49 0.92 -4.66 7.46
CA ARG A 49 2.26 -5.28 7.62
C ARG A 49 2.62 -6.18 6.43
N ASP A 50 1.65 -6.93 5.91
CA ASP A 50 1.81 -7.78 4.73
C ASP A 50 2.13 -6.94 3.47
N LEU A 51 1.46 -5.80 3.29
CA LEU A 51 1.79 -4.85 2.23
C LEU A 51 3.21 -4.30 2.40
N LEU A 52 3.58 -3.89 3.61
CA LEU A 52 4.91 -3.32 3.90
C LEU A 52 6.05 -4.32 3.71
N ALA A 53 5.78 -5.63 3.76
CA ALA A 53 6.77 -6.66 3.49
C ALA A 53 7.14 -6.75 2.00
N VAL A 54 6.25 -6.34 1.09
CA VAL A 54 6.44 -6.50 -0.37
C VAL A 54 6.57 -5.18 -1.13
N GLU A 55 6.01 -4.09 -0.60
CA GLU A 55 6.01 -2.81 -1.29
C GLU A 55 7.37 -2.11 -1.18
N VAL A 56 7.87 -1.63 -2.32
CA VAL A 56 9.19 -1.00 -2.44
C VAL A 56 9.10 0.47 -2.87
N VAL A 57 7.97 0.91 -3.42
CA VAL A 57 7.75 2.31 -3.82
C VAL A 57 7.56 3.15 -2.55
N PRO A 58 8.46 4.12 -2.28
CA PRO A 58 8.45 4.86 -1.01
C PRO A 58 7.12 5.54 -0.67
N GLN A 59 6.46 6.11 -1.66
CA GLN A 59 5.17 6.79 -1.46
C GLN A 59 4.09 5.82 -0.94
N TYR A 60 3.98 4.63 -1.52
CA TYR A 60 2.96 3.66 -1.09
C TYR A 60 3.29 3.03 0.26
N ARG A 61 4.58 2.84 0.56
CA ARG A 61 5.03 2.43 1.90
C ARG A 61 4.64 3.45 2.96
N GLN A 62 4.91 4.73 2.71
CA GLN A 62 4.55 5.80 3.64
C GLN A 62 3.04 5.81 3.92
N MET A 63 2.20 5.68 2.89
CA MET A 63 0.74 5.63 3.07
C MET A 63 0.29 4.42 3.89
N ALA A 64 0.95 3.26 3.73
CA ALA A 64 0.67 2.07 4.52
C ALA A 64 1.14 2.22 5.99
N GLU A 65 2.30 2.84 6.23
CA GLU A 65 2.81 3.16 7.57
C GLU A 65 1.88 4.14 8.30
N GLU A 66 1.39 5.18 7.61
CA GLU A 66 0.42 6.13 8.15
C GLU A 66 -0.91 5.45 8.50
N ASN A 67 -1.40 4.54 7.64
CA ASN A 67 -2.61 3.78 7.92
C ASN A 67 -2.42 2.86 9.14
N LEU A 68 -1.30 2.13 9.20
CA LEU A 68 -0.97 1.25 10.32
C LEU A 68 -0.90 2.02 11.64
N ALA A 69 -0.24 3.18 11.64
CA ALA A 69 -0.18 4.05 12.82
C ALA A 69 -1.58 4.53 13.27
N GLY A 70 -2.50 4.73 12.33
CA GLY A 70 -3.89 5.04 12.62
C GLY A 70 -4.66 3.87 13.26
N LEU A 71 -4.36 2.64 12.85
CA LEU A 71 -4.94 1.41 13.41
C LEU A 71 -4.41 1.08 14.82
N ASP A 72 -3.16 1.45 15.11
CA ASP A 72 -2.54 1.26 16.43
C ASP A 72 -3.04 2.27 17.48
N ARG A 73 -3.66 3.37 17.05
CA ARG A 73 -4.22 4.37 17.97
C ARG A 73 -5.56 3.87 18.53
N PRO A 74 -5.74 3.84 19.87
CA PRO A 74 -7.04 3.50 20.44
C PRO A 74 -8.12 4.49 19.97
N PRO A 75 -9.39 4.05 19.81
CA PRO A 75 -10.47 4.95 19.46
C PRO A 75 -10.52 6.09 20.48
N LEU A 76 -10.54 7.34 20.02
CA LEU A 76 -10.74 8.48 20.90
C LEU A 76 -12.07 8.27 21.61
N ALA A 77 -12.03 8.10 22.93
CA ALA A 77 -13.24 8.01 23.75
C ALA A 77 -14.08 9.26 23.47
N SER A 78 -15.31 9.05 22.98
CA SER A 78 -16.31 10.10 22.78
C SER A 78 -16.91 10.53 24.10
#